data_AF-A0A949HBP2-F1
#
_entry.id   AF-A0A949HBP2-F1
#
_cell.length_a   1.000
_cell.length_b   1.000
_cell.length_c   1.000
_cell.angle_alpha   90.00
_cell.angle_beta   90.00
_cell.angle_gamma   90.00
#
_symmetry.space_group_name_H-M   'P 1'
#
loop_
_entity.id
_entity.type
_entity.pdbx_description
1 polymer ?
#
loop_
_entity_poly.entity_id
_entity_poly.type
_entity_poly.pdbx_seq_one_letter_code
_entity_poly.pdbx_strand_id
1 'polypeptide(L)'
;MSSPVACGICSGALELRYVGAAGPPQPGDFAPSCHRPRAWSDLYRCRECGTVQQPQLPAGDDLAELYREMGDADYLAEERGRRATSNWILDLVERRRSPGRMLEVGCGHGLLLDEARRRGWEVTGLELSERSAAWARESYGLEVLEQPLESLDPREDGSWDAVLMIDVLEHLEDPAGALARCRALLAPDGVICVVTPDPSSPTAWAAGARWWGYLPAHTYLIPRRTLRELLVAEGLTLTDDVAFVRTFSARYWVDGFAGIAGPASEPVRSLAGRIPPERSLSLSLGDERVMIAVNAPVREPEKPLAGDRGTDSSVHVVLPAYHAASTIGRVAADLPVESFDRALLVDDASTDETAEVALSEGFEVLVHPSNRGYGANQKSCYTRAILDGADIVVMVHADHQYDAALVTEMVRPIAEGRADAVMGSRLLEDRAIAGGMPRWKWLGNRFLTSIENLAFNKDFSEYHTGYRAYSTEFLRTIPYLRNSDGFVFDQEIFAQLVDRGARVVEIPIPTRYFLEASSVSFRASVRYGLETLGVLARYRIDERRRRWPLLRRPVGASGPVRTGSPKSG
;
A
#
# COMPACT_ATOMS: atom_id res chain seq x y z
N MET A 1 5.62 -27.90 -23.84
CA MET A 1 4.96 -27.56 -22.57
C MET A 1 5.05 -26.05 -22.45
N SER A 2 3.92 -25.34 -22.57
CA SER A 2 3.88 -23.89 -22.39
C SER A 2 4.37 -23.55 -20.99
N SER A 3 5.24 -22.55 -20.85
CA SER A 3 5.69 -22.05 -19.54
C SER A 3 4.47 -21.81 -18.65
N PRO A 4 4.50 -22.22 -17.36
CA PRO A 4 3.39 -21.96 -16.47
C PRO A 4 3.17 -20.46 -16.38
N VAL A 5 1.94 -20.02 -16.63
CA VAL A 5 1.58 -18.61 -16.56
C VAL A 5 1.78 -18.13 -15.12
N ALA A 6 2.66 -17.15 -14.94
CA ALA A 6 2.95 -16.52 -13.66
C ALA A 6 2.13 -15.22 -13.51
N CYS A 7 1.93 -14.79 -12.27
CA CYS A 7 1.27 -13.52 -12.01
C CYS A 7 2.13 -12.34 -12.48
N GLY A 8 1.54 -11.41 -13.25
CA GLY A 8 2.24 -10.22 -13.74
C GLY A 8 2.66 -9.24 -12.64
N ILE A 9 2.03 -9.31 -11.46
CA ILE A 9 2.31 -8.41 -10.34
C ILE A 9 3.44 -8.92 -9.44
N CYS A 10 3.45 -10.21 -9.08
CA CYS A 10 4.38 -10.74 -8.07
C CYS A 10 5.11 -12.02 -8.49
N SER A 11 4.97 -12.45 -9.75
CA SER A 11 5.51 -13.71 -10.28
C SER A 11 5.02 -14.98 -9.55
N GLY A 12 3.99 -14.85 -8.69
CA GLY A 12 3.40 -15.96 -7.96
C GLY A 12 2.58 -16.89 -8.86
N ALA A 13 2.38 -18.13 -8.41
CA ALA A 13 1.61 -19.12 -9.15
C ALA A 13 0.13 -18.70 -9.30
N LEU A 14 -0.39 -18.90 -10.51
CA LEU A 14 -1.79 -18.66 -10.83
C LEU A 14 -2.65 -19.91 -10.65
N GLU A 15 -3.89 -19.71 -10.24
CA GLU A 15 -4.91 -20.73 -10.13
C GLU A 15 -6.16 -20.29 -10.87
N LEU A 16 -6.68 -21.15 -11.75
CA LEU A 16 -7.94 -20.90 -12.44
C LEU A 16 -9.06 -20.71 -11.41
N ARG A 17 -9.67 -19.52 -11.41
CA ARG A 17 -10.75 -19.14 -10.50
C ARG A 17 -12.10 -19.39 -11.16
N TYR A 18 -12.26 -18.96 -12.41
CA TYR A 18 -13.49 -19.18 -13.17
C TYR A 18 -13.17 -19.43 -14.65
N VAL A 19 -13.91 -20.35 -15.26
CA VAL A 19 -13.85 -20.63 -16.70
C VAL A 19 -14.62 -19.55 -17.45
N GLY A 20 -13.97 -18.91 -18.41
CA GLY A 20 -14.52 -17.89 -19.27
C GLY A 20 -15.30 -18.47 -20.44
N ALA A 21 -16.09 -17.61 -21.09
CA ALA A 21 -16.85 -17.96 -22.29
C ALA A 21 -16.71 -16.91 -23.41
N ALA A 22 -15.79 -15.96 -23.25
CA ALA A 22 -15.54 -14.93 -24.26
C ALA A 22 -14.92 -15.53 -25.53
N GLY A 23 -15.34 -15.02 -26.69
CA GLY A 23 -14.61 -15.16 -27.94
C GLY A 23 -13.41 -14.21 -27.99
N PRO A 24 -12.75 -14.06 -29.16
CA PRO A 24 -11.68 -13.09 -29.36
C PRO A 24 -12.16 -11.68 -29.01
N PRO A 25 -11.40 -10.89 -28.22
CA PRO A 25 -11.83 -9.57 -27.79
C PRO A 25 -12.00 -8.63 -28.98
N GLN A 26 -13.01 -7.77 -28.92
CA GLN A 26 -13.29 -6.76 -29.95
C GLN A 26 -13.12 -5.35 -29.35
N PRO A 27 -12.89 -4.29 -30.16
CA PRO A 27 -12.71 -2.93 -29.63
C PRO A 27 -13.86 -2.47 -28.70
N GLY A 28 -15.10 -2.83 -29.01
CA GLY A 28 -16.26 -2.50 -28.18
C GLY A 28 -16.31 -3.21 -26.82
N ASP A 29 -15.52 -4.26 -26.59
CA ASP A 29 -15.40 -4.91 -25.29
C ASP A 29 -14.55 -4.11 -24.29
N PHE A 30 -13.78 -3.12 -24.78
CA PHE A 30 -12.95 -2.19 -24.00
C PHE A 30 -13.64 -0.86 -23.70
N ALA A 31 -14.87 -0.67 -24.16
CA ALA A 31 -15.64 0.53 -23.86
C ALA A 31 -16.02 0.57 -22.36
N PRO A 32 -15.88 1.72 -21.67
CA PRO A 32 -16.28 1.86 -20.26
C PRO A 32 -17.74 1.51 -19.98
N SER A 33 -18.65 1.70 -20.94
CA SER A 33 -20.06 1.31 -20.84
C SER A 33 -20.33 -0.19 -21.07
N CYS A 34 -19.32 -0.98 -21.43
CA CYS A 34 -19.48 -2.40 -21.75
C CYS A 34 -19.64 -3.26 -20.48
N HIS A 35 -20.88 -3.53 -20.11
CA HIS A 35 -21.22 -4.45 -19.02
C HIS A 35 -21.86 -5.73 -19.56
N ARG A 36 -21.02 -6.72 -19.87
CA ARG A 36 -21.45 -8.05 -20.32
C ARG A 36 -21.05 -9.12 -19.29
N PRO A 37 -21.91 -9.43 -18.31
CA PRO A 37 -21.59 -10.42 -17.29
C PRO A 37 -21.19 -11.76 -17.93
N ARG A 38 -20.09 -12.35 -17.45
CA ARG A 38 -19.53 -13.63 -17.92
C ARG A 38 -18.94 -13.63 -19.33
N ALA A 39 -18.91 -12.48 -20.01
CA ALA A 39 -18.25 -12.34 -21.30
C ALA A 39 -16.76 -12.03 -21.14
N TRP A 40 -16.06 -12.75 -20.27
CA TRP A 40 -14.62 -12.64 -20.04
C TRP A 40 -13.92 -13.96 -20.37
N SER A 41 -12.61 -13.88 -20.62
CA SER A 41 -11.73 -15.04 -20.78
C SER A 41 -11.40 -15.64 -19.40
N ASP A 42 -10.84 -16.86 -19.37
CA ASP A 42 -10.53 -17.54 -18.11
C ASP A 42 -9.87 -16.63 -17.06
N LEU A 43 -10.48 -16.54 -15.89
CA LEU A 43 -9.99 -15.69 -14.81
C LEU A 43 -9.06 -16.50 -13.91
N TYR A 44 -7.81 -16.07 -13.82
CA TYR A 44 -6.80 -16.68 -12.97
C TYR A 44 -6.56 -15.81 -11.74
N ARG A 45 -6.47 -16.42 -10.56
CA ARG A 45 -6.12 -15.73 -9.32
C ARG A 45 -4.72 -16.12 -8.86
N CYS A 46 -3.90 -15.14 -8.54
CA CYS A 46 -2.61 -15.38 -7.91
C CYS A 46 -2.76 -15.92 -6.49
N ARG A 47 -2.01 -16.97 -6.16
CA ARG A 47 -1.97 -17.55 -4.81
C ARG A 47 -1.24 -16.67 -3.79
N GLU A 48 -0.37 -15.78 -4.24
CA GLU A 48 0.42 -14.89 -3.39
C GLU A 48 -0.33 -13.56 -3.14
N CYS A 49 -0.34 -12.65 -4.11
CA CYS A 49 -0.93 -11.32 -3.98
C CYS A 49 -2.46 -11.28 -4.17
N GLY A 50 -3.08 -12.38 -4.61
CA GLY A 50 -4.53 -12.43 -4.80
C GLY A 50 -5.06 -11.70 -6.03
N THR A 51 -4.21 -11.05 -6.84
CA THR A 51 -4.56 -10.43 -8.13
C THR A 51 -5.30 -11.42 -9.01
N VAL A 52 -6.38 -10.96 -9.63
CA VAL A 52 -7.11 -11.72 -10.65
C VAL A 52 -6.70 -11.17 -12.01
N GLN A 53 -6.34 -12.03 -12.95
CA GLN A 53 -5.85 -11.63 -14.27
C GLN A 53 -6.42 -12.52 -15.37
N GLN A 54 -6.39 -12.01 -16.60
CA GLN A 54 -6.79 -12.68 -17.83
C GLN A 54 -5.58 -12.86 -18.77
N PRO A 55 -4.74 -13.88 -18.56
CA PRO A 55 -3.49 -14.06 -19.32
C PRO A 55 -3.67 -14.34 -20.82
N GLN A 56 -4.90 -14.62 -21.25
CA GLN A 56 -5.24 -14.89 -22.64
C GLN A 56 -5.53 -13.63 -23.46
N LEU A 57 -5.64 -12.47 -22.81
CA LEU A 57 -5.88 -11.22 -23.54
C LEU A 57 -4.65 -10.84 -24.37
N PRO A 58 -4.87 -10.13 -25.50
CA PRO A 58 -3.80 -9.53 -26.28
C PRO A 58 -2.92 -8.62 -25.41
N ALA A 59 -1.67 -8.46 -25.84
CA ALA A 59 -0.65 -7.67 -25.18
C ALA A 59 0.10 -6.82 -26.22
N GLY A 60 0.82 -5.79 -25.78
CA GLY A 60 1.58 -4.90 -26.64
C GLY A 60 0.71 -4.19 -27.70
N ASP A 61 1.19 -4.16 -28.94
CA ASP A 61 0.57 -3.42 -30.03
C ASP A 61 -0.85 -3.88 -30.35
N ASP A 62 -1.14 -5.18 -30.24
CA ASP A 62 -2.48 -5.74 -30.48
C ASP A 62 -3.51 -5.19 -29.47
N LEU A 63 -3.11 -5.07 -28.20
CA LEU A 63 -3.96 -4.47 -27.17
C LEU A 63 -4.15 -2.97 -27.42
N ALA A 64 -3.07 -2.28 -27.76
CA ALA A 64 -3.12 -0.85 -28.06
C ALA A 64 -4.01 -0.52 -29.27
N GLU A 65 -4.02 -1.37 -30.29
CA GLU A 65 -4.89 -1.22 -31.47
C GLU A 65 -6.38 -1.41 -31.11
N LEU A 66 -6.71 -2.40 -30.26
CA LEU A 66 -8.08 -2.58 -29.76
C LEU A 66 -8.60 -1.35 -29.00
N TYR A 67 -7.74 -0.69 -28.22
CA TYR A 67 -8.07 0.57 -27.57
C TYR A 67 -8.18 1.75 -28.54
N ARG A 68 -7.29 1.82 -29.53
CA ARG A 68 -7.28 2.88 -30.55
C ARG A 68 -8.60 2.93 -31.31
N GLU A 69 -9.12 1.76 -31.71
CA GLU A 69 -10.38 1.63 -32.43
C GLU A 69 -11.64 1.68 -31.53
N MET A 70 -11.46 1.64 -30.21
CA MET A 70 -12.57 1.64 -29.25
C MET A 70 -13.40 2.92 -29.36
N GLY A 71 -14.71 2.76 -29.30
CA GLY A 71 -15.66 3.86 -29.17
C GLY A 71 -16.77 3.51 -28.18
N ASP A 72 -17.24 4.53 -27.46
CA ASP A 72 -18.29 4.40 -26.44
C ASP A 72 -19.37 5.47 -26.65
N ALA A 73 -20.39 5.13 -27.44
CA ALA A 73 -21.49 6.04 -27.76
C ALA A 73 -22.41 6.32 -26.56
N ASP A 74 -22.46 5.41 -25.58
CA ASP A 74 -23.35 5.49 -24.42
C ASP A 74 -22.69 6.20 -23.23
N TYR A 75 -21.38 6.45 -23.29
CA TYR A 75 -20.61 7.09 -22.21
C TYR A 75 -21.25 8.39 -21.71
N LEU A 76 -21.68 9.24 -22.64
CA LEU A 76 -22.23 10.57 -22.38
C LEU A 76 -23.69 10.55 -21.93
N ALA A 77 -24.40 9.41 -22.01
CA ALA A 77 -25.77 9.29 -21.52
C ALA A 77 -25.86 9.59 -20.00
N GLU A 78 -24.77 9.36 -19.27
CA GLU A 78 -24.66 9.60 -17.83
C GLU A 78 -23.70 10.76 -17.49
N GLU A 79 -23.47 11.70 -18.43
CA GLU A 79 -22.49 12.80 -18.28
C GLU A 79 -22.66 13.56 -16.95
N ARG A 80 -23.89 13.95 -16.59
CA ARG A 80 -24.16 14.67 -15.33
C ARG A 80 -23.71 13.90 -14.10
N GLY A 81 -23.97 12.60 -14.06
CA GLY A 81 -23.56 11.73 -12.95
C GLY A 81 -22.05 11.53 -12.91
N ARG A 82 -21.44 11.31 -14.08
CA ARG A 82 -19.99 11.19 -14.22
C ARG A 82 -19.26 12.46 -13.77
N ARG A 83 -19.72 13.65 -14.18
CA ARG A 83 -19.18 14.94 -13.71
C ARG A 83 -19.33 15.13 -12.21
N ALA A 84 -20.46 14.74 -11.62
CA ALA A 84 -20.63 14.78 -10.16
C ALA A 84 -19.64 13.83 -9.46
N THR A 85 -19.36 12.67 -10.04
CA THR A 85 -18.36 11.71 -9.57
C THR A 85 -16.94 12.29 -9.70
N SER A 86 -16.59 12.90 -10.84
CA SER A 86 -15.32 13.59 -11.05
C SER A 86 -15.10 14.70 -10.03
N ASN A 87 -16.12 15.53 -9.78
CA ASN A 87 -16.07 16.59 -8.76
C ASN A 87 -15.80 16.01 -7.35
N TRP A 88 -16.44 14.89 -6.99
CA TRP A 88 -16.17 14.23 -5.72
C TRP A 88 -14.73 13.70 -5.62
N ILE A 89 -14.17 13.14 -6.70
CA ILE A 89 -12.74 12.73 -6.75
C ILE A 89 -11.84 13.96 -6.56
N LEU A 90 -12.12 15.06 -7.28
CA LEU A 90 -11.36 16.30 -7.18
C LEU A 90 -11.41 16.88 -5.77
N ASP A 91 -12.54 16.82 -5.07
CA ASP A 91 -12.63 17.20 -3.65
C ASP A 91 -11.68 16.36 -2.76
N LEU A 92 -11.42 15.09 -3.10
CA LEU A 92 -10.45 14.28 -2.37
C LEU A 92 -9.00 14.69 -2.68
N VAL A 93 -8.69 14.93 -3.95
CA VAL A 93 -7.37 15.34 -4.43
C VAL A 93 -6.99 16.72 -3.86
N GLU A 94 -7.93 17.67 -3.89
CA GLU A 94 -7.74 19.06 -3.46
C GLU A 94 -7.56 19.22 -1.94
N ARG A 95 -7.93 18.20 -1.14
CA ARG A 95 -7.56 18.16 0.29
C ARG A 95 -6.07 17.90 0.52
N ARG A 96 -5.36 17.40 -0.49
CA ARG A 96 -3.95 16.99 -0.40
C ARG A 96 -3.02 17.91 -1.18
N ARG A 97 -3.47 18.40 -2.33
CA ARG A 97 -2.69 19.29 -3.19
C ARG A 97 -3.56 20.39 -3.77
N SER A 98 -3.11 21.64 -3.65
CA SER A 98 -3.75 22.77 -4.33
C SER A 98 -3.61 22.65 -5.85
N PRO A 99 -4.50 23.29 -6.64
CA PRO A 99 -4.41 23.26 -8.10
C PRO A 99 -3.03 23.66 -8.63
N GLY A 100 -2.53 22.86 -9.57
CA GLY A 100 -1.27 23.01 -10.29
C GLY A 100 -1.34 22.22 -11.61
N ARG A 101 -0.27 21.54 -11.99
CA ARG A 101 -0.26 20.64 -13.16
C ARG A 101 -0.86 19.27 -12.83
N MET A 102 -1.85 18.84 -13.60
CA MET A 102 -2.54 17.57 -13.45
C MET A 102 -2.49 16.74 -14.72
N LEU A 103 -2.05 15.50 -14.59
CA LEU A 103 -2.11 14.48 -15.62
C LEU A 103 -3.25 13.51 -15.32
N GLU A 104 -4.12 13.24 -16.28
CA GLU A 104 -5.05 12.10 -16.22
C GLU A 104 -4.63 11.03 -17.22
N VAL A 105 -4.36 9.83 -16.74
CA VAL A 105 -4.02 8.66 -17.55
C VAL A 105 -5.32 7.92 -17.90
N GLY A 106 -5.62 7.78 -19.19
CA GLY A 106 -6.89 7.22 -19.66
C GLY A 106 -8.07 8.18 -19.47
N CYS A 107 -7.96 9.42 -19.97
CA CYS A 107 -8.96 10.46 -19.70
C CYS A 107 -10.30 10.26 -20.40
N GLY A 108 -10.41 9.30 -21.33
CA GLY A 108 -11.62 9.02 -22.10
C GLY A 108 -12.12 10.27 -22.81
N HIS A 109 -13.40 10.60 -22.60
CA HIS A 109 -14.03 11.80 -23.18
C HIS A 109 -13.63 13.12 -22.49
N GLY A 110 -12.74 13.11 -21.50
CA GLY A 110 -12.18 14.32 -20.86
C GLY A 110 -13.09 15.01 -19.84
N LEU A 111 -14.13 14.34 -19.33
CA LEU A 111 -15.07 14.95 -18.37
C LEU A 111 -14.38 15.38 -17.07
N LEU A 112 -13.45 14.56 -16.54
CA LEU A 112 -12.73 14.89 -15.32
C LEU A 112 -11.76 16.06 -15.56
N LEU A 113 -10.95 16.01 -16.62
CA LEU A 113 -10.07 17.11 -17.01
C LEU A 113 -10.82 18.44 -17.16
N ASP A 114 -12.00 18.41 -17.79
CA ASP A 114 -12.81 19.61 -17.97
C ASP A 114 -13.31 20.18 -16.63
N GLU A 115 -13.74 19.34 -15.68
CA GLU A 115 -14.07 19.77 -14.32
C GLU A 115 -12.83 20.29 -13.56
N ALA A 116 -11.69 19.61 -13.66
CA ALA A 116 -10.44 20.02 -13.01
C ALA A 116 -9.96 21.37 -13.54
N ARG A 117 -10.00 21.59 -14.86
CA ARG A 117 -9.69 22.87 -15.50
C ARG A 117 -10.57 24.01 -14.98
N ARG A 118 -11.88 23.76 -14.82
CA ARG A 118 -12.82 24.76 -14.24
C ARG A 118 -12.48 25.11 -12.79
N ARG A 119 -11.82 24.20 -12.07
CA ARG A 119 -11.33 24.40 -10.69
C ARG A 119 -9.93 25.01 -10.63
N GLY A 120 -9.33 25.33 -11.78
CA GLY A 120 -8.04 26.03 -11.86
C GLY A 120 -6.82 25.13 -12.04
N TRP A 121 -7.01 23.84 -12.31
CA TRP A 121 -5.90 22.95 -12.68
C TRP A 121 -5.44 23.22 -14.11
N GLU A 122 -4.12 23.15 -14.33
CA GLU A 122 -3.52 23.01 -15.66
C GLU A 122 -3.54 21.54 -16.01
N VAL A 123 -4.29 21.16 -17.05
CA VAL A 123 -4.64 19.76 -17.31
C VAL A 123 -4.07 19.24 -18.62
N THR A 124 -3.53 18.03 -18.57
CA THR A 124 -3.15 17.24 -19.75
C THR A 124 -3.72 15.83 -19.60
N GLY A 125 -4.30 15.29 -20.67
CA GLY A 125 -4.82 13.93 -20.72
C GLY A 125 -3.97 13.00 -21.57
N LEU A 126 -3.89 11.73 -21.18
CA LEU A 126 -3.46 10.64 -22.06
C LEU A 126 -4.68 9.78 -22.40
N GLU A 127 -4.89 9.49 -23.68
CA GLU A 127 -5.99 8.62 -24.13
C GLU A 127 -5.61 7.88 -25.40
N LEU A 128 -5.79 6.56 -25.42
CA LEU A 128 -5.44 5.72 -26.58
C LEU A 128 -6.54 5.71 -27.65
N SER A 129 -7.81 5.83 -27.27
CA SER A 129 -8.95 5.89 -28.19
C SER A 129 -8.94 7.20 -28.97
N GLU A 130 -8.71 7.11 -30.28
CA GLU A 130 -8.69 8.29 -31.18
C GLU A 130 -10.01 9.06 -31.09
N ARG A 131 -11.12 8.32 -30.99
CA ARG A 131 -12.48 8.89 -30.93
C ARG A 131 -12.71 9.67 -29.63
N SER A 132 -12.28 9.10 -28.50
CA SER A 132 -12.47 9.73 -27.19
C SER A 132 -11.54 10.94 -27.03
N ALA A 133 -10.28 10.82 -27.48
CA ALA A 133 -9.31 11.90 -27.50
C ALA A 133 -9.76 13.06 -28.40
N ALA A 134 -10.22 12.77 -29.62
CA ALA A 134 -10.76 13.78 -30.53
C ALA A 134 -11.96 14.50 -29.91
N TRP A 135 -12.90 13.76 -29.29
CA TRP A 135 -14.04 14.36 -28.60
C TRP A 135 -13.62 15.34 -27.50
N ALA A 136 -12.67 14.95 -26.65
CA ALA A 136 -12.19 15.78 -25.55
C ALA A 136 -11.54 17.08 -26.05
N ARG A 137 -10.75 17.00 -27.13
CA ARG A 137 -10.12 18.18 -27.77
C ARG A 137 -11.16 19.09 -28.43
N GLU A 138 -12.08 18.53 -29.21
CA GLU A 138 -13.06 19.30 -29.99
C GLU A 138 -14.16 19.92 -29.12
N SER A 139 -14.67 19.17 -28.14
CA SER A 139 -15.81 19.59 -27.32
C SER A 139 -15.40 20.52 -26.19
N TYR A 140 -14.22 20.29 -25.61
CA TYR A 140 -13.79 21.01 -24.41
C TYR A 140 -12.53 21.85 -24.63
N GLY A 141 -11.80 21.70 -25.75
CA GLY A 141 -10.53 22.41 -25.97
C GLY A 141 -9.45 21.99 -24.99
N LEU A 142 -9.41 20.70 -24.63
CA LEU A 142 -8.42 20.13 -23.73
C LEU A 142 -7.15 19.72 -24.47
N GLU A 143 -6.01 19.76 -23.78
CA GLU A 143 -4.79 19.10 -24.24
C GLU A 143 -4.89 17.60 -23.93
N VAL A 144 -4.98 16.79 -24.98
CA VAL A 144 -4.99 15.32 -24.87
C VAL A 144 -3.94 14.76 -25.81
N LEU A 145 -3.12 13.83 -25.33
CA LEU A 145 -2.06 13.17 -26.08
C LEU A 145 -2.46 11.72 -26.36
N GLU A 146 -2.41 11.33 -27.64
CA GLU A 146 -2.75 9.96 -28.08
C GLU A 146 -1.54 9.04 -27.94
N GLN A 147 -1.18 8.73 -26.70
CA GLN A 147 -0.03 7.90 -26.39
C GLN A 147 -0.19 7.19 -25.03
N PRO A 148 0.49 6.06 -24.82
CA PRO A 148 0.53 5.40 -23.53
C PRO A 148 1.40 6.17 -22.52
N LEU A 149 1.24 5.87 -21.24
CA LEU A 149 1.94 6.54 -20.12
C LEU A 149 3.47 6.41 -20.23
N GLU A 150 3.94 5.27 -20.70
CA GLU A 150 5.35 4.91 -20.87
C GLU A 150 6.05 5.79 -21.92
N SER A 151 5.29 6.38 -22.84
CA SER A 151 5.81 7.24 -23.92
C SER A 151 5.99 8.70 -23.51
N LEU A 152 5.54 9.12 -22.32
CA LEU A 152 5.77 10.48 -21.84
C LEU A 152 7.27 10.77 -21.66
N ASP A 153 7.72 11.92 -22.17
CA ASP A 153 9.13 12.34 -22.12
C ASP A 153 9.65 12.29 -20.66
N PRO A 154 10.76 11.58 -20.38
CA PRO A 154 11.39 11.58 -19.05
C PRO A 154 11.75 12.96 -18.50
N ARG A 155 11.77 14.00 -19.34
CA ARG A 155 11.92 15.40 -18.88
C ARG A 155 10.74 15.93 -18.09
N GLU A 156 9.59 15.27 -18.17
CA GLU A 156 8.39 15.58 -17.38
C GLU A 156 8.48 15.01 -15.94
N ASP A 157 9.55 14.30 -15.60
CA ASP A 157 9.71 13.69 -14.28
C ASP A 157 9.81 14.77 -13.19
N GLY A 158 9.12 14.56 -12.07
CA GLY A 158 9.07 15.50 -10.97
C GLY A 158 8.30 16.81 -11.25
N SER A 159 7.47 16.85 -12.30
CA SER A 159 6.84 18.09 -12.76
C SER A 159 5.31 18.15 -12.63
N TRP A 160 4.69 17.07 -12.15
CA TRP A 160 3.23 16.96 -12.00
C TRP A 160 2.80 17.07 -10.53
N ASP A 161 1.91 18.00 -10.24
CA ASP A 161 1.31 18.18 -8.92
C ASP A 161 0.28 17.08 -8.61
N ALA A 162 -0.41 16.57 -9.64
CA ALA A 162 -1.35 15.48 -9.54
C ALA A 162 -1.27 14.52 -10.73
N VAL A 163 -1.32 13.21 -10.47
CA VAL A 163 -1.47 12.16 -11.49
C VAL A 163 -2.68 11.29 -11.13
N LEU A 164 -3.69 11.27 -11.99
CA LEU A 164 -4.94 10.55 -11.79
C LEU A 164 -5.01 9.33 -12.70
N MET A 165 -5.39 8.20 -12.13
CA MET A 165 -5.64 6.92 -12.80
C MET A 165 -7.03 6.44 -12.40
N ILE A 166 -8.05 6.81 -13.17
CA ILE A 166 -9.45 6.53 -12.84
C ILE A 166 -9.97 5.44 -13.77
N ASP A 167 -10.28 4.26 -13.22
CA ASP A 167 -10.78 3.10 -13.98
C ASP A 167 -9.85 2.72 -15.16
N VAL A 168 -8.53 2.84 -14.96
CA VAL A 168 -7.51 2.59 -16.00
C VAL A 168 -6.47 1.55 -15.57
N LEU A 169 -6.17 1.44 -14.27
CA LEU A 169 -5.07 0.58 -13.80
C LEU A 169 -5.32 -0.90 -14.15
N GLU A 170 -6.58 -1.32 -14.08
CA GLU A 170 -7.03 -2.68 -14.38
C GLU A 170 -7.00 -3.06 -15.86
N HIS A 171 -6.68 -2.10 -16.71
CA HIS A 171 -6.62 -2.22 -18.16
C HIS A 171 -5.18 -2.24 -18.69
N LEU A 172 -4.19 -1.89 -17.86
CA LEU A 172 -2.79 -1.80 -18.27
C LEU A 172 -2.13 -3.18 -18.34
N GLU A 173 -1.13 -3.31 -19.20
CA GLU A 173 -0.33 -4.55 -19.32
C GLU A 173 0.66 -4.73 -18.16
N ASP A 174 1.25 -3.63 -17.69
CA ASP A 174 2.13 -3.60 -16.52
C ASP A 174 1.64 -2.56 -15.49
N PRO A 175 0.65 -2.90 -14.64
CA PRO A 175 0.16 -2.00 -13.61
C PRO A 175 1.23 -1.59 -12.60
N ALA A 176 2.22 -2.44 -12.32
CA ALA A 176 3.27 -2.12 -11.36
C ALA A 176 4.25 -1.09 -11.94
N GLY A 177 4.71 -1.30 -13.18
CA GLY A 177 5.52 -0.35 -13.93
C GLY A 177 4.81 0.98 -14.13
N ALA A 178 3.51 0.97 -14.41
CA ALA A 178 2.71 2.19 -14.52
C ALA A 178 2.67 3.01 -13.22
N LEU A 179 2.50 2.36 -12.06
CA LEU A 179 2.56 3.05 -10.76
C LEU A 179 3.94 3.64 -10.48
N ALA A 180 5.01 2.92 -10.83
CA ALA A 180 6.38 3.42 -10.71
C ALA A 180 6.63 4.62 -11.66
N ARG A 181 6.08 4.58 -12.88
CA ARG A 181 6.14 5.70 -13.83
C ARG A 181 5.39 6.92 -13.30
N CYS A 182 4.18 6.73 -12.78
CA CYS A 182 3.44 7.80 -12.11
C CYS A 182 4.23 8.38 -10.93
N ARG A 183 4.85 7.54 -10.10
CA ARG A 183 5.73 8.01 -9.02
C ARG A 183 6.87 8.89 -9.52
N ALA A 184 7.50 8.56 -10.65
CA ALA A 184 8.58 9.37 -11.22
C ALA A 184 8.09 10.73 -11.74
N LEU A 185 6.87 10.80 -12.27
CA LEU A 185 6.25 12.03 -12.77
C LEU A 185 5.88 13.03 -11.66
N LEU A 186 5.56 12.55 -10.46
CA LEU A 186 5.12 13.39 -9.35
C LEU A 186 6.21 14.34 -8.87
N ALA A 187 5.88 15.63 -8.83
CA ALA A 187 6.65 16.64 -8.11
C ALA A 187 6.75 16.30 -6.60
N PRO A 188 7.67 16.94 -5.86
CA PRO A 188 7.65 16.90 -4.40
C PRO A 188 6.28 17.34 -3.86
N ASP A 189 5.75 16.54 -2.92
CA ASP A 189 4.40 16.67 -2.36
C ASP A 189 3.27 16.51 -3.41
N GLY A 190 3.58 15.99 -4.60
CA GLY A 190 2.60 15.65 -5.62
C GLY A 190 1.73 14.46 -5.21
N VAL A 191 0.52 14.37 -5.75
CA VAL A 191 -0.48 13.37 -5.38
C VAL A 191 -0.77 12.40 -6.53
N ILE A 192 -0.81 11.10 -6.24
CA ILE A 192 -1.42 10.11 -7.12
C ILE A 192 -2.81 9.73 -6.59
N CYS A 193 -3.79 9.66 -7.48
CA CYS A 193 -5.12 9.16 -7.18
C CYS A 193 -5.44 7.98 -8.10
N VAL A 194 -5.66 6.80 -7.51
CA VAL A 194 -6.00 5.57 -8.22
C VAL A 194 -7.42 5.17 -7.86
N VAL A 195 -8.27 4.97 -8.86
CA VAL A 195 -9.59 4.36 -8.73
C VAL A 195 -9.62 3.08 -9.53
N THR A 196 -9.96 1.98 -8.86
CA THR A 196 -10.01 0.66 -9.52
C THR A 196 -10.95 -0.31 -8.75
N PRO A 197 -11.54 -1.30 -9.42
CA PRO A 197 -12.30 -2.36 -8.78
C PRO A 197 -11.47 -3.25 -7.84
N ASP A 198 -12.05 -3.61 -6.70
CA ASP A 198 -11.45 -4.48 -5.68
C ASP A 198 -12.06 -5.89 -5.73
N PRO A 199 -11.36 -6.88 -6.32
CA PRO A 199 -11.83 -8.26 -6.38
C PRO A 199 -11.81 -8.97 -5.02
N SER A 200 -11.28 -8.33 -3.98
CA SER A 200 -11.27 -8.83 -2.59
C SER A 200 -12.40 -8.27 -1.74
N SER A 201 -13.25 -7.41 -2.30
CA SER A 201 -14.40 -6.84 -1.60
C SER A 201 -15.46 -7.89 -1.24
N PRO A 202 -16.24 -7.68 -0.16
CA PRO A 202 -17.36 -8.55 0.18
C PRO A 202 -18.39 -8.68 -0.95
N THR A 203 -18.63 -7.59 -1.68
CA THR A 203 -19.56 -7.55 -2.82
C THR A 203 -19.05 -8.41 -3.98
N ALA A 204 -17.76 -8.31 -4.34
CA ALA A 204 -17.16 -9.19 -5.35
C ALA A 204 -17.20 -10.66 -4.93
N TRP A 205 -16.93 -10.94 -3.65
CA TRP A 205 -17.00 -12.29 -3.10
C TRP A 205 -18.41 -12.87 -3.18
N ALA A 206 -19.42 -12.09 -2.79
CA ALA A 206 -20.82 -12.52 -2.81
C ALA A 206 -21.36 -12.70 -4.25
N ALA A 207 -20.98 -11.83 -5.18
CA ALA A 207 -21.40 -11.90 -6.58
C ALA A 207 -20.70 -13.03 -7.37
N GLY A 208 -19.55 -13.52 -6.89
CA GLY A 208 -18.81 -14.62 -7.51
C GLY A 208 -18.48 -14.33 -8.98
N ALA A 209 -18.67 -15.31 -9.86
CA ALA A 209 -18.43 -15.17 -11.31
C ALA A 209 -19.36 -14.15 -12.01
N ARG A 210 -20.36 -13.59 -11.31
CA ARG A 210 -21.28 -12.58 -11.85
C ARG A 210 -20.92 -11.17 -11.39
N TRP A 211 -19.80 -10.99 -10.67
CA TRP A 211 -19.37 -9.67 -10.25
C TRP A 211 -19.12 -8.79 -11.47
N TRP A 212 -19.64 -7.57 -11.43
CA TRP A 212 -19.65 -6.65 -12.57
C TRP A 212 -18.24 -6.16 -12.93
N GLY A 213 -17.31 -6.14 -11.96
CA GLY A 213 -15.91 -5.81 -12.19
C GLY A 213 -15.13 -6.87 -12.96
N TYR A 214 -15.72 -8.04 -13.27
CA TYR A 214 -15.16 -8.97 -14.24
C TYR A 214 -15.66 -8.61 -15.64
N LEU A 215 -14.83 -7.85 -16.38
CA LEU A 215 -15.10 -7.43 -17.75
C LEU A 215 -14.08 -8.06 -18.72
N PRO A 216 -14.44 -8.28 -20.00
CA PRO A 216 -13.51 -8.80 -21.00
C PRO A 216 -12.20 -8.01 -21.09
N ALA A 217 -12.24 -6.69 -20.89
CA ALA A 217 -11.10 -5.81 -21.01
C ALA A 217 -10.19 -5.69 -19.78
N HIS A 218 -10.56 -6.25 -18.62
CA HIS A 218 -9.75 -6.11 -17.41
C HIS A 218 -8.59 -7.12 -17.40
N THR A 219 -7.39 -6.64 -17.69
CA THR A 219 -6.15 -7.43 -17.68
C THR A 219 -5.76 -7.84 -16.25
N TYR A 220 -5.81 -6.89 -15.30
CA TYR A 220 -5.43 -7.11 -13.89
C TYR A 220 -6.38 -6.44 -12.89
N LEU A 221 -7.10 -7.24 -12.12
CA LEU A 221 -7.87 -6.78 -10.98
C LEU A 221 -7.04 -6.96 -9.71
N ILE A 222 -6.61 -5.84 -9.12
CA ILE A 222 -5.66 -5.81 -8.01
C ILE A 222 -6.40 -5.64 -6.69
N PRO A 223 -6.32 -6.62 -5.76
CA PRO A 223 -6.90 -6.50 -4.43
C PRO A 223 -6.43 -5.25 -3.69
N ARG A 224 -7.33 -4.63 -2.92
CA ARG A 224 -7.03 -3.45 -2.08
C ARG A 224 -5.69 -3.55 -1.34
N ARG A 225 -5.39 -4.70 -0.72
CA ARG A 225 -4.13 -4.87 0.06
C ARG A 225 -2.89 -4.85 -0.82
N THR A 226 -2.98 -5.38 -2.02
CA THR A 226 -1.88 -5.47 -2.98
C THR A 226 -1.62 -4.12 -3.63
N LEU A 227 -2.69 -3.35 -3.92
CA LEU A 227 -2.54 -1.99 -4.43
C LEU A 227 -1.87 -1.08 -3.39
N ARG A 228 -2.26 -1.18 -2.12
CA ARG A 228 -1.57 -0.46 -1.03
C ARG A 228 -0.09 -0.81 -0.94
N GLU A 229 0.23 -2.10 -1.08
CA GLU A 229 1.61 -2.59 -1.05
C GLU A 229 2.42 -2.03 -2.22
N LEU A 230 1.88 -2.06 -3.44
CA LEU A 230 2.51 -1.48 -4.63
C LEU A 230 2.79 0.01 -4.45
N LEU A 231 1.80 0.81 -4.04
CA LEU A 231 1.97 2.25 -3.86
C LEU A 231 3.03 2.57 -2.79
N VAL A 232 2.97 1.90 -1.64
CA VAL A 232 3.92 2.18 -0.56
C VAL A 232 5.33 1.69 -0.93
N ALA A 233 5.48 0.58 -1.64
CA ALA A 233 6.78 0.08 -2.09
C ALA A 233 7.54 1.08 -2.97
N GLU A 234 6.83 1.93 -3.74
CA GLU A 234 7.39 3.04 -4.52
C GLU A 234 7.77 4.28 -3.67
N GLY A 235 7.70 4.16 -2.34
CA GLY A 235 8.00 5.23 -1.40
C GLY A 235 6.88 6.27 -1.25
N LEU A 236 5.67 6.00 -1.76
CA LEU A 236 4.53 6.90 -1.59
C LEU A 236 3.89 6.73 -0.21
N THR A 237 3.43 7.84 0.35
CA THR A 237 2.70 7.85 1.63
C THR A 237 1.20 7.85 1.35
N LEU A 238 0.52 6.73 1.60
CA LEU A 238 -0.94 6.62 1.50
C LEU A 238 -1.65 7.58 2.47
N THR A 239 -2.58 8.38 1.97
CA THR A 239 -3.37 9.34 2.77
C THR A 239 -4.85 8.98 2.83
N ASP A 240 -5.39 8.40 1.77
CA ASP A 240 -6.80 8.04 1.68
C ASP A 240 -6.94 6.64 1.06
N ASP A 241 -7.86 5.86 1.63
CA ASP A 241 -8.25 4.54 1.14
C ASP A 241 -9.74 4.39 1.47
N VAL A 242 -10.58 4.86 0.55
CA VAL A 242 -12.03 5.00 0.74
C VAL A 242 -12.80 4.21 -0.32
N ALA A 243 -14.06 3.90 -0.03
CA ALA A 243 -14.91 3.26 -1.03
C ALA A 243 -15.32 4.29 -2.08
N PHE A 244 -15.30 3.89 -3.35
CA PHE A 244 -15.66 4.79 -4.43
C PHE A 244 -17.17 5.02 -4.47
N VAL A 245 -17.58 6.28 -4.57
CA VAL A 245 -18.98 6.69 -4.65
C VAL A 245 -19.27 7.10 -6.08
N ARG A 246 -20.05 6.29 -6.80
CA ARG A 246 -20.51 6.63 -8.15
C ARG A 246 -21.83 7.37 -8.10
N THR A 247 -21.93 8.42 -8.90
CA THR A 247 -23.19 9.13 -9.13
C THR A 247 -23.69 8.80 -10.53
N PHE A 248 -24.86 8.17 -10.60
CA PHE A 248 -25.55 7.88 -11.86
C PHE A 248 -27.03 8.23 -11.73
N SER A 249 -27.74 8.26 -12.85
CA SER A 249 -29.20 8.36 -12.86
C SER A 249 -29.81 7.22 -12.04
N ALA A 250 -30.93 7.49 -11.39
CA ALA A 250 -31.64 6.45 -10.65
C ALA A 250 -32.05 5.29 -11.57
N ARG A 251 -32.35 5.57 -12.84
CA ARG A 251 -32.64 4.55 -13.86
C ARG A 251 -31.46 3.62 -14.07
N TYR A 252 -30.25 4.16 -14.24
CA TYR A 252 -29.03 3.37 -14.38
C TYR A 252 -28.85 2.38 -13.22
N TRP A 253 -29.01 2.85 -11.98
CA TRP A 253 -28.93 1.99 -10.81
C TRP A 253 -29.98 0.86 -10.83
N VAL A 254 -31.22 1.20 -11.16
CA VAL A 254 -32.29 0.20 -11.24
C VAL A 254 -32.03 -0.83 -12.34
N ASP A 255 -31.55 -0.41 -13.50
CA ASP A 255 -31.20 -1.31 -14.61
C ASP A 255 -30.01 -2.22 -14.26
N GLY A 256 -29.00 -1.69 -13.57
CA GLY A 256 -27.88 -2.47 -13.04
C GLY A 256 -28.34 -3.54 -12.05
N PHE A 257 -29.17 -3.18 -11.06
CA PHE A 257 -29.74 -4.16 -10.11
C PHE A 257 -30.66 -5.17 -10.79
N ALA A 258 -31.46 -4.74 -11.77
CA ALA A 258 -32.31 -5.64 -12.54
C ALA A 258 -31.49 -6.64 -13.36
N GLY A 259 -30.32 -6.26 -13.88
CA GLY A 259 -29.38 -7.17 -14.54
C GLY A 259 -28.82 -8.25 -13.61
N ILE A 260 -28.69 -7.94 -12.31
CA ILE A 260 -28.23 -8.88 -11.29
C ILE A 260 -29.38 -9.82 -10.83
N ALA A 261 -30.60 -9.28 -10.67
CA ALA A 261 -31.75 -9.96 -10.08
C ALA A 261 -32.41 -11.06 -10.94
N GLY A 262 -32.00 -11.20 -12.21
CA GLY A 262 -32.51 -12.25 -13.10
C GLY A 262 -34.04 -12.16 -13.29
N PRO A 263 -34.83 -13.25 -13.07
CA PRO A 263 -36.27 -13.25 -13.35
C PRO A 263 -37.11 -12.28 -12.50
N ALA A 264 -36.55 -11.68 -11.44
CA ALA A 264 -37.19 -10.60 -10.68
C ALA A 264 -36.96 -9.19 -11.30
N SER A 265 -36.45 -9.10 -12.52
CA SER A 265 -36.09 -7.83 -13.17
C SER A 265 -37.28 -6.97 -13.58
N GLU A 266 -38.42 -7.56 -13.95
CA GLU A 266 -39.59 -6.83 -14.48
C GLU A 266 -40.26 -5.91 -13.44
N PRO A 267 -40.55 -6.37 -12.20
CA PRO A 267 -41.08 -5.50 -11.15
C PRO A 267 -40.14 -4.33 -10.82
N VAL A 268 -38.83 -4.59 -10.82
CA VAL A 268 -37.77 -3.62 -10.53
C VAL A 268 -37.70 -2.55 -11.63
N ARG A 269 -37.68 -2.96 -12.91
CA ARG A 269 -37.68 -2.03 -14.06
C ARG A 269 -38.99 -1.24 -14.17
N SER A 270 -40.13 -1.84 -13.85
CA SER A 270 -41.43 -1.14 -13.82
C SER A 270 -41.47 -0.03 -12.75
N LEU A 271 -40.78 -0.22 -11.62
CA LEU A 271 -40.63 0.81 -10.60
C LEU A 271 -39.71 1.95 -11.08
N ALA A 272 -38.67 1.62 -11.87
CA ALA A 272 -37.74 2.59 -12.47
C ALA A 272 -38.42 3.60 -13.41
N GLY A 273 -39.41 3.15 -14.20
CA GLY A 273 -40.16 4.00 -15.11
C GLY A 273 -40.95 5.13 -14.43
N ARG A 274 -41.11 5.06 -13.10
CA ARG A 274 -41.78 6.09 -12.28
C ARG A 274 -40.81 7.08 -11.63
N ILE A 275 -39.51 6.86 -11.76
CA ILE A 275 -38.49 7.75 -11.20
C ILE A 275 -38.18 8.85 -12.22
N PRO A 276 -38.21 10.14 -11.82
CA PRO A 276 -37.88 11.24 -12.73
C PRO A 276 -36.45 11.06 -13.30
N PRO A 277 -36.25 11.25 -14.61
CA PRO A 277 -34.95 11.06 -15.27
C PRO A 277 -33.86 11.98 -14.70
N GLU A 278 -34.26 13.13 -14.14
CA GLU A 278 -33.38 14.13 -13.51
C GLU A 278 -32.77 13.69 -12.17
N ARG A 279 -33.31 12.63 -11.54
CA ARG A 279 -32.83 12.20 -10.22
C ARG A 279 -31.58 11.34 -10.36
N SER A 280 -30.47 11.84 -9.83
CA SER A 280 -29.26 11.06 -9.61
C SER A 280 -29.23 10.46 -8.20
N LEU A 281 -28.53 9.34 -8.06
CA LEU A 281 -28.21 8.72 -6.78
C LEU A 281 -26.70 8.48 -6.72
N SER A 282 -26.11 8.90 -5.61
CA SER A 282 -24.70 8.65 -5.29
C SER A 282 -24.62 7.45 -4.36
N LEU A 283 -24.07 6.33 -4.83
CA LEU A 283 -23.99 5.08 -4.08
C LEU A 283 -22.59 4.48 -4.19
N SER A 284 -22.19 3.75 -3.15
CA SER A 284 -20.99 2.93 -3.12
C SER A 284 -21.40 1.49 -2.84
N LEU A 285 -21.00 0.56 -3.71
CA LEU A 285 -21.14 -0.88 -3.47
C LEU A 285 -19.96 -1.47 -2.70
N GLY A 286 -18.94 -0.66 -2.40
CA GLY A 286 -17.77 -1.04 -1.60
C GLY A 286 -16.80 -1.99 -2.31
N ASP A 287 -16.98 -2.19 -3.60
CA ASP A 287 -16.16 -3.03 -4.49
C ASP A 287 -15.29 -2.25 -5.45
N GLU A 288 -15.20 -0.95 -5.26
CA GLU A 288 -14.24 -0.07 -5.91
C GLU A 288 -13.61 0.81 -4.84
N ARG A 289 -12.33 1.12 -5.02
CA ARG A 289 -11.55 1.86 -4.05
C ARG A 289 -10.96 3.09 -4.69
N VAL A 290 -10.98 4.20 -3.96
CA VAL A 290 -10.13 5.35 -4.24
C VAL A 290 -8.96 5.30 -3.28
N MET A 291 -7.75 5.26 -3.83
CA MET A 291 -6.51 5.36 -3.08
C MET A 291 -5.78 6.63 -3.48
N ILE A 292 -5.44 7.44 -2.48
CA ILE A 292 -4.61 8.63 -2.67
C ILE A 292 -3.31 8.42 -1.92
N ALA A 293 -2.20 8.71 -2.58
CA ALA A 293 -0.88 8.69 -1.97
C ALA A 293 -0.09 9.95 -2.38
N VAL A 294 0.79 10.39 -1.49
CA VAL A 294 1.61 11.60 -1.66
C VAL A 294 3.07 11.22 -1.83
N ASN A 295 3.76 11.90 -2.74
CA ASN A 295 5.21 11.89 -2.88
C ASN A 295 5.86 12.82 -1.83
N ALA A 296 5.76 12.43 -0.56
CA ALA A 296 6.30 13.21 0.55
C ALA A 296 7.85 13.22 0.45
N PRO A 297 8.49 14.39 0.33
CA PRO A 297 9.94 14.47 0.22
C PRO A 297 10.59 14.17 1.57
N VAL A 298 11.80 13.60 1.53
CA VAL A 298 12.70 13.59 2.68
C VAL A 298 13.38 14.94 2.76
N ARG A 299 13.25 15.61 3.89
CA ARG A 299 13.94 16.86 4.21
C ARG A 299 15.32 16.51 4.77
N GLU A 300 16.35 17.10 4.17
CA GLU A 300 17.74 16.91 4.57
C GLU A 300 18.14 17.96 5.63
N PRO A 301 18.87 17.58 6.69
CA PRO A 301 19.40 18.52 7.67
C PRO A 301 20.60 19.29 7.11
N GLU A 302 20.85 20.51 7.61
CA GLU A 302 22.05 21.28 7.21
C GLU A 302 23.36 20.55 7.55
N LYS A 303 23.36 19.82 8.67
CA LYS A 303 24.47 19.00 9.12
C LYS A 303 23.96 17.63 9.57
N PRO A 304 24.12 16.58 8.75
CA PRO A 304 23.72 15.22 9.12
C PRO A 304 24.42 14.71 10.38
N LEU A 305 23.71 13.88 11.16
CA LEU A 305 24.20 13.21 12.37
C LEU A 305 25.39 12.29 12.11
N ALA A 306 25.31 11.55 11.01
CA ALA A 306 26.34 10.63 10.56
C ALA A 306 26.57 10.81 9.06
N GLY A 307 27.68 10.26 8.58
CA GLY A 307 28.01 10.19 7.16
C GLY A 307 28.45 8.78 6.80
N ASP A 308 28.72 8.55 5.52
CA ASP A 308 29.22 7.28 5.02
C ASP A 308 30.46 6.82 5.79
N ARG A 309 30.35 5.67 6.47
CA ARG A 309 31.43 5.08 7.26
C ARG A 309 32.49 4.41 6.40
N GLY A 310 32.29 4.30 5.09
CA GLY A 310 33.20 3.64 4.16
C GLY A 310 33.30 2.13 4.38
N THR A 311 32.25 1.52 4.93
CA THR A 311 32.18 0.06 5.19
C THR A 311 31.40 -0.67 4.10
N ASP A 312 31.64 -1.98 3.96
CA ASP A 312 30.95 -2.81 2.96
C ASP A 312 29.44 -2.96 3.18
N SER A 313 28.91 -2.57 4.36
CA SER A 313 27.49 -2.65 4.70
C SER A 313 26.92 -1.30 5.13
N SER A 314 25.86 -0.84 4.47
CA SER A 314 25.13 0.38 4.81
C SER A 314 24.12 0.12 5.94
N VAL A 315 24.16 0.97 6.97
CA VAL A 315 23.35 0.86 8.19
C VAL A 315 22.53 2.12 8.38
N HIS A 316 21.22 1.98 8.43
CA HIS A 316 20.28 3.09 8.59
C HIS A 316 19.58 3.00 9.95
N VAL A 317 19.62 4.09 10.70
CA VAL A 317 18.80 4.25 11.90
C VAL A 317 17.48 4.90 11.50
N VAL A 318 16.36 4.34 11.95
CA VAL A 318 15.02 4.88 11.68
C VAL A 318 14.25 5.13 12.97
N LEU A 319 13.54 6.26 13.02
CA LEU A 319 12.81 6.71 14.19
C LEU A 319 11.35 7.02 13.85
N PRO A 320 10.39 6.14 14.19
CA PRO A 320 8.99 6.52 14.17
C PRO A 320 8.73 7.54 15.28
N ALA A 321 8.17 8.70 14.93
CA ALA A 321 7.92 9.80 15.85
C ALA A 321 6.47 10.29 15.80
N TYR A 322 5.97 10.70 16.97
CA TYR A 322 4.73 11.45 17.14
C TYR A 322 4.80 12.20 18.47
N HIS A 323 4.78 13.53 18.43
CA HIS A 323 4.95 14.42 19.59
C HIS A 323 6.20 14.12 20.43
N ALA A 324 7.36 14.06 19.77
CA ALA A 324 8.65 13.68 20.36
C ALA A 324 9.65 14.84 20.47
N ALA A 325 9.24 16.08 20.25
CA ALA A 325 10.13 17.26 20.24
C ALA A 325 11.05 17.33 21.48
N SER A 326 10.52 17.01 22.67
CA SER A 326 11.28 17.10 23.94
C SER A 326 12.36 16.03 24.15
N THR A 327 12.35 14.95 23.36
CA THR A 327 13.21 13.77 23.58
C THR A 327 14.25 13.58 22.49
N ILE A 328 14.03 14.12 21.28
CA ILE A 328 14.90 13.92 20.11
C ILE A 328 16.36 14.31 20.38
N GLY A 329 16.63 15.48 20.98
CA GLY A 329 18.02 15.90 21.24
C GLY A 329 18.79 14.95 22.17
N ARG A 330 18.10 14.28 23.12
CA ARG A 330 18.72 13.24 23.95
C ARG A 330 19.00 11.97 23.16
N VAL A 331 18.08 11.58 22.27
CA VAL A 331 18.30 10.44 21.37
C VAL A 331 19.48 10.70 20.44
N ALA A 332 19.55 11.89 19.84
CA ALA A 332 20.67 12.32 18.99
C ALA A 332 22.02 12.23 19.71
N ALA A 333 22.09 12.75 20.94
CA ALA A 333 23.30 12.75 21.74
C ALA A 333 23.77 11.35 22.15
N ASP A 334 22.85 10.42 22.36
CA ASP A 334 23.14 9.03 22.77
C ASP A 334 23.48 8.12 21.57
N LEU A 335 23.17 8.53 20.33
CA LEU A 335 23.40 7.71 19.14
C LEU A 335 24.92 7.55 18.85
N PRO A 336 25.42 6.32 18.66
CA PRO A 336 26.81 6.08 18.32
C PRO A 336 27.03 6.34 16.83
N VAL A 337 27.30 7.59 16.45
CA VAL A 337 27.42 8.07 15.05
C VAL A 337 28.38 7.27 14.17
N GLU A 338 29.35 6.58 14.77
CA GLU A 338 30.30 5.70 14.06
C GLU A 338 29.71 4.33 13.68
N SER A 339 28.45 4.05 14.03
CA SER A 339 27.79 2.74 13.83
C SER A 339 26.71 2.73 12.76
N PHE A 340 26.38 3.88 12.18
CA PHE A 340 25.39 4.02 11.12
C PHE A 340 25.77 5.10 10.12
N ASP A 341 25.19 5.05 8.93
CA ASP A 341 25.51 5.93 7.81
C ASP A 341 24.46 7.03 7.63
N ARG A 342 23.19 6.71 7.95
CA ARG A 342 22.05 7.64 7.84
C ARG A 342 21.09 7.47 9.01
N ALA A 343 20.44 8.56 9.40
CA ALA A 343 19.41 8.56 10.43
C ALA A 343 18.16 9.30 9.95
N LEU A 344 17.06 8.57 9.82
CA LEU A 344 15.78 9.08 9.33
C LEU A 344 14.74 9.07 10.46
N LEU A 345 14.16 10.23 10.74
CA LEU A 345 12.96 10.36 11.54
C LEU A 345 11.73 10.46 10.63
N VAL A 346 10.75 9.60 10.87
CA VAL A 346 9.45 9.67 10.20
C VAL A 346 8.43 10.23 11.19
N ASP A 347 7.99 11.45 10.94
CA ASP A 347 7.00 12.14 11.77
C ASP A 347 5.57 11.81 11.33
N ASP A 348 4.75 11.27 12.23
CA ASP A 348 3.36 10.87 11.95
C ASP A 348 2.37 12.04 12.06
N ALA A 349 2.70 13.15 11.40
CA ALA A 349 1.96 14.42 11.42
C ALA A 349 1.83 15.01 12.83
N SER A 350 2.96 15.25 13.50
CA SER A 350 2.97 15.89 14.81
C SER A 350 2.47 17.33 14.73
N THR A 351 1.80 17.80 15.79
CA THR A 351 1.37 19.20 15.91
C THR A 351 2.36 20.08 16.69
N ASP A 352 3.44 19.49 17.21
CA ASP A 352 4.54 20.18 17.89
C ASP A 352 5.77 20.33 16.95
N GLU A 353 6.88 20.82 17.48
CA GLU A 353 8.10 21.09 16.72
C GLU A 353 8.95 19.83 16.41
N THR A 354 8.37 18.62 16.51
CA THR A 354 9.08 17.34 16.34
C THR A 354 9.94 17.31 15.06
N ALA A 355 9.37 17.69 13.91
CA ALA A 355 10.07 17.68 12.63
C ALA A 355 11.24 18.71 12.58
N GLU A 356 11.02 19.92 13.08
CA GLU A 356 12.05 20.98 13.04
C GLU A 356 13.19 20.68 14.02
N VAL A 357 12.87 20.20 15.22
CA VAL A 357 13.87 19.76 16.20
C VAL A 357 14.71 18.62 15.61
N ALA A 358 14.09 17.62 14.98
CA ALA A 358 14.80 16.52 14.34
C ALA A 358 15.80 16.99 13.27
N LEU A 359 15.41 17.93 12.40
CA LEU A 359 16.32 18.48 11.40
C LEU A 359 17.48 19.23 12.04
N SER A 360 17.22 20.03 13.08
CA SER A 360 18.26 20.78 13.78
C SER A 360 19.27 19.87 14.51
N GLU A 361 18.82 18.69 14.95
CA GLU A 361 19.65 17.66 15.59
C GLU A 361 20.36 16.76 14.57
N GLY A 362 20.17 16.97 13.26
CA GLY A 362 20.89 16.26 12.20
C GLY A 362 20.21 15.00 11.65
N PHE A 363 18.92 14.80 11.94
CA PHE A 363 18.13 13.74 11.31
C PHE A 363 17.59 14.18 9.95
N GLU A 364 17.55 13.25 9.01
CA GLU A 364 16.66 13.36 7.84
C GLU A 364 15.22 13.23 8.32
N VAL A 365 14.28 13.97 7.70
CA VAL A 365 12.88 13.97 8.16
C VAL A 365 11.91 13.74 7.02
N LEU A 366 11.05 12.73 7.17
CA LEU A 366 9.86 12.54 6.35
C LEU A 366 8.62 12.81 7.21
N VAL A 367 7.74 13.70 6.75
CA VAL A 367 6.49 14.03 7.46
C VAL A 367 5.32 13.39 6.75
N HIS A 368 4.53 12.59 7.46
CA HIS A 368 3.26 12.08 6.95
C HIS A 368 2.24 13.23 6.79
N PRO A 369 1.41 13.23 5.73
CA PRO A 369 0.35 14.23 5.56
C PRO A 369 -0.77 14.16 6.61
N SER A 370 -0.86 13.06 7.36
CA SER A 370 -1.82 12.85 8.45
C SER A 370 -1.36 11.69 9.32
N ASN A 371 -1.75 11.64 10.59
CA ASN A 371 -1.40 10.54 11.49
C ASN A 371 -1.99 9.20 10.97
N ARG A 372 -1.12 8.22 10.73
CA ARG A 372 -1.47 6.90 10.18
C ARG A 372 -1.34 5.78 11.20
N GLY A 373 -0.74 6.04 12.36
CA GLY A 373 -0.52 5.08 13.41
C GLY A 373 0.86 4.41 13.35
N TYR A 374 1.22 3.79 14.47
CA TYR A 374 2.56 3.23 14.71
C TYR A 374 3.04 2.23 13.65
N GLY A 375 2.18 1.31 13.22
CA GLY A 375 2.53 0.31 12.20
C GLY A 375 2.68 0.94 10.81
N ALA A 376 1.88 1.95 10.47
CA ALA A 376 2.04 2.68 9.20
C ALA A 376 3.34 3.48 9.16
N ASN A 377 3.72 4.11 10.29
CA ASN A 377 4.99 4.81 10.42
C ASN A 377 6.19 3.84 10.26
N GLN A 378 6.18 2.70 10.96
CA GLN A 378 7.21 1.66 10.79
C GLN A 378 7.36 1.19 9.33
N LYS A 379 6.25 1.04 8.60
CA LYS A 379 6.30 0.69 7.17
C LYS A 379 7.04 1.75 6.35
N SER A 380 6.77 3.03 6.58
CA SER A 380 7.48 4.13 5.91
C SER A 380 8.97 4.09 6.24
N CYS A 381 9.34 3.94 7.52
CA CYS A 381 10.72 3.79 7.97
C CYS A 381 11.47 2.69 7.22
N TYR A 382 10.94 1.46 7.23
CA TYR A 382 11.60 0.31 6.61
C TYR A 382 11.66 0.42 5.09
N THR A 383 10.60 0.94 4.48
CA THR A 383 10.55 1.13 3.03
C THR A 383 11.56 2.16 2.58
N ARG A 384 11.68 3.29 3.29
CA ARG A 384 12.66 4.34 2.97
C ARG A 384 14.08 3.81 3.12
N ALA A 385 14.39 3.12 4.22
CA ALA A 385 15.69 2.46 4.40
C ALA A 385 16.02 1.47 3.25
N ILE A 386 15.05 0.68 2.80
CA ILE A 386 15.22 -0.24 1.65
C ILE A 386 15.49 0.53 0.35
N LEU A 387 14.72 1.58 0.08
CA LEU A 387 14.84 2.40 -1.14
C LEU A 387 16.15 3.21 -1.17
N ASP A 388 16.65 3.61 0.00
CA ASP A 388 17.93 4.28 0.15
C ASP A 388 19.15 3.36 0.12
N GLY A 389 18.93 2.05 -0.06
CA GLY A 389 20.02 1.08 -0.19
C GLY A 389 20.65 0.64 1.14
N ALA A 390 19.92 0.72 2.25
CA ALA A 390 20.39 0.14 3.51
C ALA A 390 20.54 -1.38 3.39
N ASP A 391 21.59 -1.95 3.97
CA ASP A 391 21.73 -3.39 4.19
C ASP A 391 21.12 -3.80 5.54
N ILE A 392 21.21 -2.89 6.51
CA ILE A 392 20.71 -3.08 7.88
C ILE A 392 19.89 -1.87 8.28
N VAL A 393 18.71 -2.10 8.86
CA VAL A 393 17.89 -1.06 9.46
C VAL A 393 17.73 -1.30 10.95
N VAL A 394 17.94 -0.27 11.76
CA VAL A 394 17.78 -0.30 13.22
C VAL A 394 16.70 0.69 13.61
N MET A 395 15.66 0.20 14.28
CA MET A 395 14.58 1.05 14.76
C MET A 395 14.86 1.52 16.19
N VAL A 396 14.96 2.84 16.37
CA VAL A 396 15.09 3.50 17.67
C VAL A 396 13.84 4.33 17.93
N HIS A 397 13.26 4.28 19.14
CA HIS A 397 12.07 5.09 19.44
C HIS A 397 12.50 6.53 19.74
N ALA A 398 11.77 7.49 19.17
CA ALA A 398 12.04 8.91 19.37
C ALA A 398 11.76 9.40 20.80
N ASP A 399 11.04 8.62 21.63
CA ASP A 399 10.64 8.97 23.00
C ASP A 399 11.69 8.66 24.08
N HIS A 400 12.89 8.19 23.68
CA HIS A 400 14.00 7.83 24.58
C HIS A 400 13.68 6.66 25.54
N GLN A 401 12.64 5.86 25.27
CA GLN A 401 12.33 4.65 26.03
C GLN A 401 13.40 3.56 25.86
N TYR A 402 14.05 3.52 24.69
CA TYR A 402 15.13 2.58 24.37
C TYR A 402 16.47 3.30 24.33
N ASP A 403 17.51 2.58 24.73
CA ASP A 403 18.86 3.11 24.81
C ASP A 403 19.51 3.19 23.41
N ALA A 404 19.59 4.39 22.86
CA ALA A 404 20.14 4.64 21.53
C ALA A 404 21.63 4.29 21.44
N ALA A 405 22.36 4.26 22.58
CA ALA A 405 23.76 3.85 22.62
C ALA A 405 23.97 2.39 22.17
N LEU A 406 22.93 1.55 22.27
CA LEU A 406 23.00 0.13 21.92
C LEU A 406 22.86 -0.17 20.42
N VAL A 407 22.80 0.85 19.55
CA VAL A 407 22.73 0.64 18.10
C VAL A 407 23.91 -0.21 17.61
N THR A 408 25.11 0.00 18.12
CA THR A 408 26.30 -0.79 17.79
C THR A 408 26.08 -2.30 18.04
N GLU A 409 25.53 -2.63 19.21
CA GLU A 409 25.23 -4.00 19.64
C GLU A 409 24.07 -4.61 18.84
N MET A 410 23.08 -3.80 18.46
CA MET A 410 21.95 -4.24 17.63
C MET A 410 22.37 -4.57 16.20
N VAL A 411 23.29 -3.81 15.62
CA VAL A 411 23.79 -4.00 14.24
C VAL A 411 24.70 -5.21 14.12
N ARG A 412 25.60 -5.40 15.10
CA ARG A 412 26.72 -6.34 15.03
C ARG A 412 26.31 -7.78 14.64
N PRO A 413 25.26 -8.40 15.19
CA PRO A 413 24.86 -9.75 14.78
C PRO A 413 24.45 -9.88 13.31
N ILE A 414 23.86 -8.83 12.74
CA ILE A 414 23.43 -8.83 11.34
C ILE A 414 24.64 -8.59 10.43
N ALA A 415 25.49 -7.60 10.75
CA ALA A 415 26.71 -7.30 10.01
C ALA A 415 27.67 -8.52 9.95
N GLU A 416 27.74 -9.30 11.02
CA GLU A 416 28.55 -10.53 11.07
C GLU A 416 27.84 -11.76 10.43
N GLY A 417 26.66 -11.56 9.81
CA GLY A 417 25.90 -12.62 9.15
C GLY A 417 25.35 -13.69 10.08
N ARG A 418 25.26 -13.42 11.40
CA ARG A 418 24.75 -14.34 12.42
C ARG A 418 23.24 -14.24 12.63
N ALA A 419 22.63 -13.12 12.27
CA ALA A 419 21.21 -12.86 12.46
C ALA A 419 20.58 -12.21 11.23
N ASP A 420 19.30 -12.49 11.01
CA ASP A 420 18.44 -11.80 10.06
C ASP A 420 17.65 -10.67 10.76
N ALA A 421 17.42 -10.84 12.07
CA ALA A 421 16.80 -9.86 12.96
C ALA A 421 17.44 -9.90 14.36
N VAL A 422 17.53 -8.74 15.01
CA VAL A 422 18.00 -8.60 16.39
C VAL A 422 16.94 -7.91 17.22
N MET A 423 16.72 -8.42 18.43
CA MET A 423 15.70 -7.92 19.35
C MET A 423 16.34 -7.53 20.67
N GLY A 424 16.09 -6.30 21.11
CA GLY A 424 16.46 -5.88 22.46
C GLY A 424 15.43 -6.38 23.45
N SER A 425 15.77 -7.28 24.36
CA SER A 425 14.85 -7.82 25.36
C SER A 425 15.08 -7.23 26.75
N ARG A 426 13.99 -6.75 27.35
CA ARG A 426 13.95 -6.27 28.75
C ARG A 426 13.83 -7.42 29.74
N LEU A 427 13.43 -8.60 29.27
CA LEU A 427 13.11 -9.77 30.08
C LEU A 427 14.20 -10.85 30.05
N LEU A 428 15.22 -10.69 29.22
CA LEU A 428 16.34 -11.63 29.10
C LEU A 428 17.14 -11.76 30.41
N GLU A 429 17.44 -10.62 31.06
CA GLU A 429 18.04 -10.59 32.40
C GLU A 429 17.01 -10.36 33.53
N ASP A 430 15.72 -10.25 33.17
CA ASP A 430 14.57 -10.01 34.05
C ASP A 430 14.70 -8.82 35.04
N ARG A 431 15.39 -7.76 34.62
CA ARG A 431 15.52 -6.51 35.40
C ARG A 431 14.41 -5.49 35.14
N ALA A 432 13.37 -5.87 34.39
CA ALA A 432 12.32 -4.96 33.94
C ALA A 432 11.57 -4.23 35.07
N ILE A 433 11.25 -4.92 36.17
CA ILE A 433 10.59 -4.30 37.33
C ILE A 433 11.52 -3.29 38.02
N ALA A 434 12.81 -3.62 38.13
CA ALA A 434 13.80 -2.72 38.72
C ALA A 434 14.01 -1.46 37.87
N GLY A 435 13.85 -1.55 36.54
CA GLY A 435 13.82 -0.42 35.61
C GLY A 435 12.48 0.33 35.54
N GLY A 436 11.54 0.07 36.44
CA GLY A 436 10.30 0.84 36.58
C GLY A 436 9.09 0.28 35.82
N MET A 437 9.17 -0.90 35.20
CA MET A 437 8.00 -1.51 34.55
C MET A 437 6.89 -1.81 35.57
N PRO A 438 5.63 -1.35 35.34
CA PRO A 438 4.51 -1.72 36.19
C PRO A 438 4.31 -3.24 36.26
N ARG A 439 4.11 -3.78 37.47
CA ARG A 439 4.00 -5.24 37.69
C ARG A 439 2.93 -5.92 36.84
N TRP A 440 1.81 -5.25 36.57
CA TRP A 440 0.76 -5.80 35.72
C TRP A 440 1.16 -5.87 34.24
N LYS A 441 1.99 -4.94 33.75
CA LYS A 441 2.58 -4.99 32.40
C LYS A 441 3.60 -6.11 32.30
N TRP A 442 4.46 -6.25 33.32
CA TRP A 442 5.42 -7.35 33.41
C TRP A 442 4.72 -8.71 33.38
N LEU A 443 3.68 -8.89 34.20
CA LEU A 443 2.89 -10.13 34.22
C LEU A 443 2.20 -10.40 32.88
N GLY A 444 1.58 -9.37 32.30
CA GLY A 444 0.93 -9.48 30.98
C GLY A 444 1.91 -9.86 29.88
N ASN A 445 3.10 -9.25 29.87
CA ASN A 445 4.17 -9.53 28.91
C ASN A 445 4.66 -10.99 29.04
N ARG A 446 4.96 -11.46 30.26
CA ARG A 446 5.37 -12.85 30.51
C ARG A 446 4.28 -13.85 30.12
N PHE A 447 3.01 -13.55 30.44
CA PHE A 447 1.88 -14.40 30.09
C PHE A 447 1.70 -14.53 28.58
N LEU A 448 1.65 -13.40 27.86
CA LEU A 448 1.51 -13.40 26.39
C LEU A 448 2.73 -14.04 25.72
N THR A 449 3.95 -13.69 26.12
CA THR A 449 5.19 -14.31 25.63
C THR A 449 5.16 -15.84 25.77
N SER A 450 4.62 -16.37 26.87
CA SER A 450 4.49 -17.82 27.07
C SER A 450 3.52 -18.47 26.07
N ILE A 451 2.39 -17.81 25.78
CA ILE A 451 1.42 -18.26 24.78
C ILE A 451 2.02 -18.16 23.37
N GLU A 452 2.73 -17.08 23.09
CA GLU A 452 3.39 -16.83 21.80
C GLU A 452 4.48 -17.86 21.53
N ASN A 453 5.36 -18.15 22.50
CA ASN A 453 6.34 -19.22 22.40
C ASN A 453 5.71 -20.58 22.14
N LEU A 454 4.63 -20.89 22.87
CA LEU A 454 3.87 -22.12 22.65
C LEU A 454 3.27 -22.14 21.24
N ALA A 455 2.75 -21.02 20.73
CA ALA A 455 2.14 -20.89 19.41
C ALA A 455 3.17 -20.96 18.27
N PHE A 456 4.31 -20.30 18.40
CA PHE A 456 5.35 -20.26 17.39
C PHE A 456 6.34 -21.42 17.48
N ASN A 457 6.26 -22.25 18.54
CA ASN A 457 7.26 -23.27 18.86
C ASN A 457 8.67 -22.66 18.93
N LYS A 458 8.78 -21.60 19.75
CA LYS A 458 9.99 -20.81 20.00
C LYS A 458 10.18 -20.63 21.50
N ASP A 459 11.29 -20.02 21.86
CA ASP A 459 11.76 -19.78 23.22
C ASP A 459 12.27 -18.33 23.42
N PHE A 460 11.68 -17.37 22.69
CA PHE A 460 12.05 -15.97 22.83
C PHE A 460 11.73 -15.44 24.23
N SER A 461 12.59 -14.57 24.74
CA SER A 461 12.43 -13.99 26.07
C SER A 461 11.37 -12.89 26.12
N GLU A 462 11.11 -12.20 25.00
CA GLU A 462 10.12 -11.14 24.88
C GLU A 462 9.64 -10.91 23.43
N TYR A 463 8.32 -10.85 23.21
CA TYR A 463 7.72 -10.46 21.92
C TYR A 463 7.32 -8.98 21.85
N HIS A 464 7.14 -8.31 22.99
CA HIS A 464 6.55 -6.96 23.05
C HIS A 464 7.58 -5.83 23.11
N THR A 465 8.84 -6.11 22.78
CA THR A 465 9.90 -5.10 22.69
C THR A 465 9.81 -4.34 21.39
N GLY A 466 9.91 -3.02 21.45
CA GLY A 466 9.98 -2.15 20.28
C GLY A 466 11.41 -1.94 19.76
N TYR A 467 12.46 -2.45 20.41
CA TYR A 467 13.83 -2.22 19.94
C TYR A 467 14.29 -3.36 19.04
N ARG A 468 14.35 -3.09 17.74
CA ARG A 468 14.59 -4.12 16.72
C ARG A 468 15.52 -3.63 15.62
N ALA A 469 16.33 -4.55 15.11
CA ALA A 469 17.09 -4.36 13.90
C ALA A 469 16.81 -5.51 12.92
N TYR A 470 16.87 -5.22 11.62
CA TYR A 470 16.63 -6.19 10.57
C TYR A 470 17.66 -6.04 9.46
N SER A 471 18.05 -7.16 8.85
CA SER A 471 18.62 -7.11 7.50
C SER A 471 17.53 -6.71 6.51
N THR A 472 17.87 -5.84 5.56
CA THR A 472 16.93 -5.48 4.50
C THR A 472 16.70 -6.64 3.54
N GLU A 473 17.66 -7.58 3.43
CA GLU A 473 17.45 -8.88 2.75
C GLU A 473 16.23 -9.60 3.34
N PHE A 474 16.18 -9.76 4.67
CA PHE A 474 15.04 -10.39 5.33
C PHE A 474 13.73 -9.62 5.12
N LEU A 475 13.75 -8.30 5.29
CA LEU A 475 12.54 -7.47 5.13
C LEU A 475 11.92 -7.61 3.73
N ARG A 476 12.75 -7.70 2.67
CA ARG A 476 12.30 -7.95 1.29
C ARG A 476 11.64 -9.31 1.12
N THR A 477 11.87 -10.27 2.02
CA THR A 477 11.23 -11.58 1.96
C THR A 477 9.82 -11.59 2.56
N ILE A 478 9.41 -10.61 3.36
CA ILE A 478 8.14 -10.62 4.12
C ILE A 478 7.17 -9.51 3.65
N PRO A 479 5.85 -9.77 3.63
CA PRO A 479 4.87 -8.78 3.19
C PRO A 479 4.47 -7.82 4.31
N TYR A 480 5.45 -7.17 4.95
CA TYR A 480 5.21 -6.28 6.10
C TYR A 480 4.31 -5.09 5.76
N LEU A 481 4.28 -4.66 4.50
CA LEU A 481 3.38 -3.62 4.02
C LEU A 481 1.89 -3.99 4.15
N ARG A 482 1.57 -5.29 4.18
CA ARG A 482 0.21 -5.81 4.38
C ARG A 482 -0.23 -5.86 5.85
N ASN A 483 0.68 -5.66 6.79
CA ASN A 483 0.40 -5.72 8.23
C ASN A 483 -0.55 -4.59 8.65
N SER A 484 -0.97 -4.58 9.90
CA SER A 484 -1.76 -3.52 10.53
C SER A 484 -1.02 -2.19 10.49
N ASP A 485 -1.78 -1.09 10.44
CA ASP A 485 -1.25 0.26 10.62
C ASP A 485 -1.11 0.61 12.13
N GLY A 486 -1.60 -0.24 13.04
CA GLY A 486 -1.54 -0.07 14.50
C GLY A 486 -0.47 -0.89 15.22
N PHE A 487 -0.53 -0.92 16.55
CA PHE A 487 0.48 -1.57 17.42
C PHE A 487 0.65 -3.08 17.22
N VAL A 488 -0.38 -3.81 16.78
CA VAL A 488 -0.28 -5.25 16.50
C VAL A 488 0.64 -5.59 15.33
N PHE A 489 1.06 -4.59 14.52
CA PHE A 489 2.04 -4.73 13.43
C PHE A 489 3.24 -5.58 13.85
N ASP A 490 3.76 -5.31 15.03
CA ASP A 490 4.90 -6.00 15.63
C ASP A 490 4.69 -7.51 15.73
N GLN A 491 3.51 -7.94 16.16
CA GLN A 491 3.19 -9.37 16.31
C GLN A 491 2.99 -10.05 14.96
N GLU A 492 2.52 -9.30 13.96
CA GLU A 492 2.44 -9.78 12.59
C GLU A 492 3.84 -9.95 11.97
N ILE A 493 4.81 -9.08 12.31
CA ILE A 493 6.22 -9.27 11.95
C ILE A 493 6.79 -10.53 12.62
N PHE A 494 6.50 -10.78 13.90
CA PHE A 494 6.93 -12.03 14.55
C PHE A 494 6.39 -13.28 13.87
N ALA A 495 5.11 -13.29 13.50
CA ALA A 495 4.53 -14.36 12.72
C ALA A 495 5.27 -14.58 11.38
N GLN A 496 5.68 -13.50 10.72
CA GLN A 496 6.46 -13.52 9.48
C GLN A 496 7.90 -14.01 9.70
N LEU A 497 8.59 -13.53 10.74
CA LEU A 497 9.94 -14.00 11.14
C LEU A 497 9.95 -15.51 11.35
N VAL A 498 8.98 -16.02 12.10
CA VAL A 498 8.87 -17.45 12.41
C VAL A 498 8.52 -18.25 11.15
N ASP A 499 7.57 -17.79 10.31
CA ASP A 499 7.22 -18.44 9.04
C ASP A 499 8.39 -18.52 8.05
N ARG A 500 9.24 -17.49 7.99
CA ARG A 500 10.45 -17.48 7.15
C ARG A 500 11.62 -18.26 7.74
N GLY A 501 11.52 -18.71 9.00
CA GLY A 501 12.62 -19.36 9.69
C GLY A 501 13.82 -18.43 9.92
N ALA A 502 13.55 -17.13 10.13
CA ALA A 502 14.59 -16.12 10.33
C ALA A 502 15.48 -16.45 11.53
N ARG A 503 16.78 -16.14 11.42
CA ARG A 503 17.75 -16.22 12.50
C ARG A 503 17.60 -15.00 13.39
N VAL A 504 17.12 -15.21 14.60
CA VAL A 504 16.87 -14.13 15.56
C VAL A 504 17.90 -14.20 16.69
N VAL A 505 18.49 -13.05 17.02
CA VAL A 505 19.36 -12.89 18.19
C VAL A 505 18.70 -11.92 19.18
N GLU A 506 18.64 -12.30 20.44
CA GLU A 506 18.17 -11.43 21.52
C GLU A 506 19.37 -10.83 22.27
N ILE A 507 19.34 -9.52 22.51
CA ILE A 507 20.32 -8.82 23.35
C ILE A 507 19.63 -8.24 24.58
N PRO A 508 20.25 -8.26 25.78
CA PRO A 508 19.65 -7.66 26.95
C PRO A 508 19.67 -6.13 26.84
N ILE A 509 18.55 -5.48 27.16
CA ILE A 509 18.44 -4.02 27.16
C ILE A 509 17.89 -3.50 28.50
N PRO A 510 18.30 -2.28 28.92
CA PRO A 510 17.75 -1.66 30.11
C PRO A 510 16.27 -1.31 29.91
N THR A 511 15.52 -1.28 31.00
CA THR A 511 14.14 -0.80 31.01
C THR A 511 14.12 0.64 31.52
N ARG A 512 13.57 1.57 30.74
CA ARG A 512 13.42 3.00 31.12
C ARG A 512 11.93 3.38 31.10
N TYR A 513 11.28 3.37 32.26
CA TYR A 513 9.95 3.98 32.45
C TYR A 513 10.07 5.30 33.22
N PHE A 514 9.87 6.42 32.53
CA PHE A 514 9.83 7.77 33.12
C PHE A 514 8.56 8.52 32.68
N LEU A 515 8.24 9.66 33.34
CA LEU A 515 6.96 10.36 33.19
C LEU A 515 6.73 10.89 31.77
N GLU A 516 7.81 11.25 31.08
CA GLU A 516 7.82 11.79 29.72
C GLU A 516 7.79 10.69 28.64
N ALA A 517 8.01 9.41 29.01
CA ALA A 517 7.93 8.30 28.07
C ALA A 517 6.48 7.91 27.79
N SER A 518 6.15 7.61 26.53
CA SER A 518 4.80 7.20 26.15
C SER A 518 4.41 5.90 26.87
N SER A 519 3.34 5.96 27.67
CA SER A 519 2.83 4.79 28.38
C SER A 519 1.43 4.39 27.89
N VAL A 520 1.33 3.17 27.37
CA VAL A 520 0.05 2.61 26.90
C VAL A 520 -0.90 2.41 28.09
N SER A 521 -2.14 2.88 27.95
CA SER A 521 -3.20 2.72 28.96
C SER A 521 -3.60 1.25 29.16
N PHE A 522 -4.25 0.93 30.28
CA PHE A 522 -4.72 -0.43 30.55
C PHE A 522 -5.68 -0.95 29.47
N ARG A 523 -6.68 -0.14 29.05
CA ARG A 523 -7.65 -0.52 28.00
C ARG A 523 -6.97 -0.78 26.66
N ALA A 524 -5.99 0.05 26.30
CA ALA A 524 -5.20 -0.15 25.09
C ALA A 524 -4.34 -1.42 25.18
N SER A 525 -3.75 -1.71 26.35
CA SER A 525 -2.98 -2.94 26.60
C SER A 525 -3.84 -4.20 26.48
N VAL A 526 -5.08 -4.18 26.98
CA VAL A 526 -6.04 -5.30 26.85
C VAL A 526 -6.41 -5.53 25.39
N ARG A 527 -6.71 -4.46 24.64
CA ARG A 527 -7.01 -4.55 23.20
C ARG A 527 -5.85 -5.17 22.44
N TYR A 528 -4.64 -4.65 22.67
CA TYR A 528 -3.41 -5.18 22.08
C TYR A 528 -3.25 -6.67 22.39
N GLY A 529 -3.42 -7.08 23.65
CA GLY A 529 -3.34 -8.50 24.03
C GLY A 529 -4.37 -9.39 23.28
N LEU A 530 -5.60 -8.93 23.09
CA LEU A 530 -6.61 -9.67 22.32
C LEU A 530 -6.26 -9.74 20.82
N GLU A 531 -5.74 -8.65 20.26
CA GLU A 531 -5.26 -8.60 18.88
C GLU A 531 -4.09 -9.57 18.67
N THR A 532 -3.12 -9.62 19.60
CA THR A 532 -2.03 -10.60 19.63
C THR A 532 -2.57 -12.03 19.60
N LEU A 533 -3.52 -12.37 20.47
CA LEU A 533 -4.14 -13.71 20.46
C LEU A 533 -4.83 -14.02 19.12
N GLY A 534 -5.43 -13.01 18.48
CA GLY A 534 -6.00 -13.14 17.14
C GLY A 534 -4.95 -13.44 16.05
N VAL A 535 -3.78 -12.81 16.11
CA VAL A 535 -2.62 -13.10 15.25
C VAL A 535 -2.18 -14.55 15.44
N LEU A 536 -2.01 -15.00 16.68
CA LEU A 536 -1.59 -16.38 16.98
C LEU A 536 -2.60 -17.42 16.50
N ALA A 537 -3.89 -17.17 16.72
CA ALA A 537 -4.95 -18.05 16.25
C ALA A 537 -4.94 -18.18 14.72
N ARG A 538 -4.81 -17.04 14.00
CA ARG A 538 -4.69 -17.05 12.54
C ARG A 538 -3.44 -17.76 12.06
N TYR A 539 -2.29 -17.49 12.69
CA TYR A 539 -1.03 -18.16 12.38
C TYR A 539 -1.20 -19.68 12.46
N ARG A 540 -1.72 -20.19 13.57
CA ARG A 540 -1.92 -21.63 13.77
C ARG A 540 -2.90 -22.28 12.80
N ILE A 541 -3.95 -21.57 12.41
CA ILE A 541 -4.93 -22.08 11.44
C ILE A 541 -4.31 -22.18 10.04
N ASP A 542 -3.48 -21.20 9.67
CA ASP A 542 -3.05 -21.01 8.29
C ASP A 542 -1.58 -21.39 7.99
N GLU A 543 -0.74 -21.65 8.99
CA GLU A 543 0.70 -21.98 8.83
C GLU A 543 0.93 -23.11 7.82
N ARG A 544 0.11 -24.17 7.86
CA ARG A 544 0.27 -25.35 7.00
C ARG A 544 -0.28 -25.15 5.60
N ARG A 545 -1.18 -24.18 5.41
CA ARG A 545 -1.92 -23.98 4.16
C ARG A 545 -1.52 -22.68 3.44
N ARG A 546 -0.68 -21.84 4.05
CA ARG A 546 -0.27 -20.50 3.57
C ARG A 546 -1.46 -19.64 3.10
N ARG A 547 -2.62 -19.81 3.76
CA ARG A 547 -3.85 -19.11 3.37
C ARG A 547 -3.87 -17.68 3.85
N TRP A 548 -3.20 -17.37 4.97
CA TRP A 548 -3.12 -16.03 5.52
C TRP A 548 -2.26 -15.12 4.63
N PRO A 549 -2.78 -14.01 4.08
CA PRO A 549 -2.02 -13.15 3.19
C PRO A 549 -0.73 -12.55 3.77
N LEU A 550 -0.58 -12.52 5.09
CA LEU A 550 0.63 -12.05 5.77
C LEU A 550 1.75 -13.09 5.75
N LEU A 551 1.47 -14.37 5.49
CA LEU A 551 2.46 -15.44 5.36
C LEU A 551 2.79 -15.79 3.90
N ARG A 552 2.32 -14.96 2.97
CA ARG A 552 2.59 -15.09 1.54
C ARG A 552 3.84 -14.30 1.15
N ARG A 553 4.21 -14.34 -0.12
CA ARG A 553 5.29 -13.49 -0.64
C ARG A 553 4.82 -12.03 -0.80
N PRO A 554 5.71 -11.05 -0.55
CA PRO A 554 5.46 -9.68 -0.94
C PRO A 554 5.42 -9.53 -2.46
N VAL A 555 4.86 -8.42 -2.92
CA VAL A 555 4.98 -7.99 -4.31
C VAL A 555 6.44 -7.59 -4.59
N GLY A 556 6.96 -7.89 -5.78
CA GLY A 556 8.33 -7.51 -6.17
C GLY A 556 9.49 -8.35 -5.62
N ALA A 557 9.25 -9.41 -4.82
CA ALA A 557 10.32 -10.33 -4.40
C ALA A 557 10.79 -11.23 -5.57
N SER A 558 11.73 -10.73 -6.38
CA SER A 558 12.44 -11.49 -7.41
C SER A 558 13.71 -12.13 -6.81
N GLY A 559 13.60 -13.40 -6.39
CA GLY A 559 14.78 -14.19 -6.00
C GLY A 559 14.42 -15.52 -5.32
N PRO A 560 15.18 -16.60 -5.54
CA PRO A 560 15.03 -17.82 -4.75
C PRO A 560 15.41 -17.55 -3.29
N VAL A 561 14.46 -17.78 -2.38
CA VAL A 561 14.75 -17.85 -0.94
C VAL A 561 15.83 -18.90 -0.75
N ARG A 562 16.99 -18.52 -0.21
CA ARG A 562 17.97 -19.49 0.30
C ARG A 562 17.32 -20.20 1.49
N THR A 563 16.59 -21.28 1.21
CA THR A 563 16.13 -22.20 2.25
C THR A 563 17.37 -22.83 2.84
N GLY A 564 17.78 -22.38 4.03
CA GLY A 564 18.79 -23.06 4.82
C GLY A 564 18.28 -24.47 5.13
N SER A 565 18.73 -25.46 4.37
CA SER A 565 18.58 -26.87 4.74
C SER A 565 19.19 -27.05 6.14
N PRO A 566 18.55 -27.82 7.04
CA PRO A 566 19.19 -28.21 8.28
C PRO A 566 20.45 -28.99 7.90
N LYS A 567 21.62 -28.52 8.32
CA LYS A 567 22.82 -29.36 8.27
C LYS A 567 22.55 -30.53 9.20
N SER A 568 22.30 -31.70 8.63
CA SER A 568 22.48 -32.97 9.31
C SER A 568 23.98 -33.13 9.59
N GLY A 569 24.36 -33.11 10.86
CA GLY A 569 25.73 -33.28 11.32
C GLY A 569 25.84 -32.99 12.80
#